data_AF-A0A1V5FTS2-F1
#
_entry.id   AF-A0A1V5FTS2-F1
#
_cell.length_a   1.000
_cell.length_b   1.000
_cell.length_c   1.000
_cell.angle_alpha   90.00
_cell.angle_beta   90.00
_cell.angle_gamma   90.00
#
_symmetry.space_group_name_H-M   'P 1'
#
loop_
_entity.id
_entity.type
_entity.pdbx_description
1 polymer ?
#
loop_
_entity_poly.entity_id
_entity_poly.type
_entity_poly.pdbx_seq_one_letter_code
_entity_poly.pdbx_strand_id
1 'polypeptide(L)'
;MPLLFKANDASLSALAIGQPVRVFVQSKTKVNAMAVPASSLMKSPSNQTIVWVKTAPEKFEPRVVMTEALDGVSVAVTAGLKAGDRVATRGATLINQVR
;
A
#
# COMPACT_ATOMS: atom_id res chain seq x y z
N MET A 1 -10.83 -19.38 13.08
CA MET A 1 -12.19 -19.74 12.60
C MET A 1 -12.22 -19.59 11.09
N PRO A 2 -12.77 -20.54 10.33
CA PRO A 2 -12.89 -20.43 8.88
C PRO A 2 -13.93 -19.37 8.49
N LEU A 3 -13.66 -18.60 7.43
CA LEU A 3 -14.65 -17.72 6.80
C LEU A 3 -15.37 -18.48 5.68
N LEU A 4 -16.69 -18.48 5.71
CA LEU A 4 -17.55 -19.04 4.67
C LEU A 4 -18.13 -17.91 3.82
N PHE A 5 -18.10 -18.06 2.50
CA PHE A 5 -18.64 -17.10 1.55
C PHE A 5 -19.80 -17.76 0.78
N LYS A 6 -20.90 -17.03 0.61
CA LYS A 6 -22.03 -17.44 -0.22
C LYS A 6 -22.24 -16.38 -1.30
N ALA A 7 -22.40 -16.80 -2.54
CA ALA A 7 -22.63 -15.92 -3.67
C ALA A 7 -23.98 -16.30 -4.32
N ASN A 8 -24.83 -15.31 -4.61
CA ASN A 8 -26.25 -15.49 -4.97
C ASN A 8 -26.61 -14.87 -6.34
N ASP A 9 -25.70 -14.94 -7.31
CA ASP A 9 -25.89 -14.34 -8.63
C ASP A 9 -25.99 -15.40 -9.73
N ALA A 10 -26.87 -15.18 -10.71
CA ALA A 10 -27.08 -16.11 -11.82
C ALA A 10 -25.83 -16.27 -12.72
N SER A 11 -24.97 -15.26 -12.78
CA SER A 11 -23.68 -15.34 -13.52
C SER A 11 -22.70 -16.37 -12.95
N LEU A 12 -22.92 -16.83 -11.71
CA LEU A 12 -22.07 -17.82 -11.04
C LEU A 12 -22.32 -19.25 -11.52
N SER A 13 -23.38 -19.50 -12.30
CA SER A 13 -23.63 -20.82 -12.90
C SER A 13 -22.56 -21.24 -13.91
N ALA A 14 -21.70 -20.30 -14.34
CA ALA A 14 -20.55 -20.56 -15.19
C ALA A 14 -19.30 -21.04 -14.41
N LEU A 15 -19.30 -21.01 -13.08
CA LEU A 15 -18.19 -21.49 -12.27
C LEU A 15 -18.24 -23.01 -12.11
N ALA A 16 -17.13 -23.68 -12.41
CA ALA A 16 -17.00 -25.11 -12.20
C ALA A 16 -16.78 -25.44 -10.72
N ILE A 17 -17.30 -26.60 -10.28
CA ILE A 17 -17.04 -27.13 -8.93
C ILE A 17 -15.53 -27.38 -8.79
N GLY A 18 -14.95 -26.91 -7.68
CA GLY A 18 -13.52 -27.03 -7.40
C GLY A 18 -12.65 -25.93 -8.04
N GLN A 19 -13.24 -25.00 -8.80
CA GLN A 19 -12.50 -23.86 -9.33
C GLN A 19 -12.08 -22.91 -8.20
N PRO A 20 -10.79 -22.60 -8.04
CA PRO A 20 -10.37 -21.59 -7.07
C PRO A 20 -10.88 -20.22 -7.49
N VAL A 21 -11.49 -19.50 -6.54
CA VAL A 21 -11.99 -18.14 -6.75
C VAL A 21 -11.25 -17.16 -5.87
N ARG A 22 -11.01 -15.95 -6.39
CA ARG A 22 -10.44 -14.84 -5.61
C ARG A 22 -11.57 -14.01 -5.03
N VAL A 23 -11.61 -13.89 -3.71
CA VAL A 23 -12.58 -13.06 -3.00
C VAL A 23 -11.90 -11.75 -2.60
N PHE A 24 -12.50 -10.62 -3.01
CA PHE A 24 -12.07 -9.29 -2.58
C PHE A 24 -13.03 -8.79 -1.50
N VAL A 25 -12.50 -8.40 -0.34
CA VAL A 25 -13.26 -7.81 0.76
C VAL A 25 -12.80 -6.38 0.94
N GLN A 26 -13.72 -5.43 0.84
CA GLN A 26 -13.45 -4.02 1.07
C GLN A 26 -14.18 -3.57 2.34
N SER A 27 -13.44 -3.02 3.29
CA SER A 27 -14.03 -2.40 4.48
C SER A 27 -14.67 -1.06 4.10
N LYS A 28 -15.81 -0.72 4.74
CA LYS A 28 -16.41 0.63 4.64
C LYS A 28 -15.71 1.66 5.52
N THR A 29 -14.78 1.23 6.39
CA THR A 29 -14.02 2.13 7.26
C THR A 29 -13.18 3.07 6.41
N LYS A 30 -13.45 4.37 6.52
CA LYS A 30 -12.65 5.41 5.89
C LYS A 30 -11.69 5.96 6.93
N VAL A 31 -10.40 5.82 6.67
CA VAL A 31 -9.34 6.46 7.46
C VAL A 31 -8.93 7.72 6.72
N ASN A 32 -8.83 8.85 7.42
CA ASN A 32 -8.25 10.07 6.87
C ASN A 32 -6.74 9.88 6.72
N ALA A 33 -6.34 9.25 5.63
CA ALA A 33 -4.96 8.88 5.33
C ALA A 33 -4.68 8.99 3.84
N MET A 34 -3.41 9.16 3.49
CA MET A 34 -2.98 9.18 2.09
C MET A 34 -2.64 7.76 1.63
N ALA A 35 -3.34 7.27 0.61
CA ALA A 35 -3.03 5.97 0.01
C ALA A 35 -1.73 6.06 -0.80
N VAL A 36 -0.75 5.25 -0.43
CA VAL A 36 0.56 5.16 -1.11
C VAL A 36 0.83 3.69 -1.44
N PRO A 37 1.43 3.35 -2.60
CA PRO A 37 1.81 1.98 -2.90
C PRO A 37 2.75 1.42 -1.84
N ALA A 38 2.51 0.18 -1.39
CA ALA A 38 3.33 -0.47 -0.37
C ALA A 38 4.81 -0.58 -0.77
N SER A 39 5.09 -0.66 -2.08
CA SER A 39 6.45 -0.66 -2.65
C SER A 39 7.26 0.61 -2.41
N SER A 40 6.61 1.69 -1.93
CA SER A 40 7.25 2.98 -1.66
C SER A 40 7.78 3.07 -0.23
N LEU A 41 7.36 2.14 0.65
CA LEU A 41 7.84 2.08 2.02
C LEU A 41 9.23 1.44 2.08
N MET A 42 10.09 2.02 2.90
CA MET A 42 11.42 1.50 3.19
C MET A 42 11.69 1.49 4.68
N LYS A 43 12.73 0.75 5.09
CA LYS A 43 13.26 0.81 6.45
C LYS A 43 14.50 1.68 6.48
N SER A 44 14.54 2.63 7.41
CA SER A 44 15.76 3.37 7.73
C SER A 44 16.78 2.46 8.44
N PRO A 45 18.05 2.87 8.55
CA PRO A 45 19.03 2.18 9.40
C PRO A 45 18.61 2.08 10.87
N SER A 46 17.75 2.99 11.33
CA SER A 46 17.14 2.98 12.68
C SER A 46 15.86 2.12 12.77
N ASN A 47 15.57 1.29 11.76
CA ASN A 47 14.39 0.42 11.66
C ASN A 47 13.02 1.16 11.64
N GLN A 48 13.02 2.45 11.28
CA GLN A 48 11.80 3.23 11.11
C GLN A 48 11.26 3.09 9.69
N THR A 49 9.94 3.14 9.53
CA THR A 49 9.32 3.17 8.19
C THR A 49 9.48 4.56 7.58
N ILE A 50 10.12 4.64 6.43
CA ILE A 50 10.39 5.89 5.71
C ILE A 50 9.87 5.82 4.27
N VAL A 51 9.63 7.00 3.73
CA VAL A 51 9.28 7.23 2.32
C VAL A 51 10.19 8.32 1.77
N TRP A 52 10.68 8.14 0.54
CA TRP A 52 11.45 9.17 -0.16
C TRP A 52 10.52 10.16 -0.84
N VAL A 53 10.56 11.42 -0.40
CA VAL A 53 9.79 12.51 -0.98
C VAL A 53 10.70 13.34 -1.88
N LYS A 54 10.26 13.58 -3.12
CA LYS A 54 10.96 14.43 -4.07
C LYS A 54 10.77 15.90 -3.68
N THR A 55 11.84 16.56 -3.24
CA THR A 55 11.82 17.97 -2.83
C THR A 55 12.31 18.90 -3.93
N ALA A 56 13.19 18.44 -4.81
CA ALA A 56 13.67 19.18 -5.97
C ALA A 56 13.95 18.23 -7.16
N PRO A 57 14.30 18.75 -8.36
CA PRO A 57 14.89 17.92 -9.40
C PRO A 57 16.07 17.13 -8.83
N GLU A 58 16.05 15.80 -8.99
CA GLU A 58 17.08 14.86 -8.52
C GLU A 58 17.34 14.84 -7.00
N LYS A 59 16.60 15.60 -6.19
CA LYS A 59 16.71 15.57 -4.72
C LYS A 59 15.54 14.83 -4.10
N PHE A 60 15.88 13.84 -3.28
CA PHE A 60 14.95 13.04 -2.51
C PHE A 60 15.37 13.09 -1.04
N GLU A 61 14.40 13.34 -0.17
CA GLU A 61 14.62 13.37 1.27
C GLU A 61 13.82 12.24 1.94
N PRO A 62 14.42 11.50 2.88
CA PRO A 62 13.71 10.46 3.60
C PRO A 62 12.81 11.11 4.64
N ARG A 63 11.52 10.77 4.64
CA ARG A 63 10.57 11.18 5.67
C ARG A 63 10.05 9.96 6.41
N VAL A 64 10.09 10.03 7.73
CA VAL A 64 9.47 9.02 8.60
C VAL A 64 7.96 9.13 8.47
N VAL A 65 7.31 8.01 8.22
CA VAL A 65 5.86 7.94 8.05
C VAL A 65 5.24 6.94 9.01
N MET A 66 4.03 7.25 9.47
CA MET A 66 3.18 6.27 10.15
C MET A 66 2.20 5.69 9.13
N THR A 67 2.05 4.37 9.16
CA THR A 67 1.29 3.64 8.15
C THR A 67 0.37 2.63 8.78
N GLU A 68 -0.81 2.49 8.20
CA GLU A 68 -1.76 1.43 8.48
C GLU A 68 -2.02 0.62 7.20
N ALA A 69 -2.37 -0.66 7.36
CA ALA A 69 -2.73 -1.50 6.23
C ALA A 69 -4.06 -1.01 5.64
N LEU A 70 -4.06 -0.66 4.34
CA LEU A 70 -5.25 -0.21 3.64
C LEU A 70 -5.86 -1.34 2.82
N ASP A 71 -5.05 -1.96 1.96
CA ASP A 71 -5.43 -3.12 1.16
C ASP A 71 -4.20 -3.98 0.81
N GLY A 72 -4.36 -4.95 -0.10
CA GLY A 72 -3.29 -5.86 -0.50
C GLY A 72 -2.20 -5.24 -1.39
N VAL A 73 -2.32 -3.98 -1.80
CA VAL A 73 -1.43 -3.29 -2.76
C VAL A 73 -0.92 -1.94 -2.22
N SER A 74 -1.73 -1.29 -1.40
CA SER A 74 -1.55 0.08 -0.91
C SER A 74 -1.58 0.10 0.61
N VAL A 75 -0.88 1.09 1.15
CA VAL A 75 -0.84 1.42 2.58
C VAL A 75 -1.43 2.80 2.80
N ALA A 76 -2.10 2.97 3.93
CA ALA A 76 -2.61 4.25 4.37
C ALA A 76 -1.53 4.97 5.19
N VAL A 77 -1.00 6.07 4.68
CA VAL A 77 -0.09 6.93 5.44
C VAL A 77 -0.92 7.88 6.29
N THR A 78 -0.85 7.70 7.61
CA THR A 78 -1.61 8.48 8.61
C THR A 78 -0.84 9.71 9.11
N ALA A 79 0.50 9.69 9.02
CA ALA A 79 1.34 10.84 9.38
C ALA A 79 2.66 10.87 8.59
N GLY A 80 3.27 12.05 8.48
CA GLY A 80 4.60 12.25 7.89
C GLY A 80 4.61 12.71 6.42
N LEU A 81 3.45 12.75 5.76
CA LEU A 81 3.26 13.27 4.40
C LEU A 81 2.27 14.43 4.37
N LYS A 82 2.46 15.35 3.44
CA LYS A 82 1.56 16.47 3.15
C LYS A 82 0.92 16.30 1.78
N ALA A 83 -0.28 16.84 1.62
CA ALA A 83 -0.95 16.83 0.32
C ALA A 83 -0.08 17.56 -0.72
N GLY A 84 0.14 16.92 -1.86
CA GLY A 84 1.04 17.41 -2.93
C GLY A 84 2.47 16.88 -2.88
N ASP A 85 2.85 16.16 -1.82
CA ASP A 85 4.16 15.48 -1.78
C ASP A 85 4.24 14.40 -2.88
N ARG A 86 5.38 14.36 -3.58
CA ARG A 86 5.65 13.35 -4.61
C ARG A 86 6.53 12.25 -4.04
N VAL A 87 5.97 11.05 -3.94
CA VAL A 87 6.62 9.87 -3.38
C VAL A 87 7.27 9.02 -4.47
N ALA A 88 8.50 8.55 -4.23
CA ALA A 88 9.16 7.58 -5.09
C ALA A 88 8.55 6.17 -4.89
N THR A 89 7.95 5.60 -5.94
CA THR A 89 7.24 4.30 -5.91
C THR A 89 8.02 3.16 -6.56
N ARG A 90 8.83 3.46 -7.59
CA ARG A 90 9.73 2.52 -8.27
C ARG A 90 11.18 2.93 -7.98
N GLY A 91 12.01 1.96 -7.59
CA GLY A 91 13.43 2.22 -7.30
C GLY A 91 13.70 2.92 -5.97
N ALA A 92 12.72 3.05 -5.08
CA ALA A 92 12.96 3.56 -3.72
C ALA A 92 14.09 2.76 -3.04
N THR A 93 14.09 1.43 -3.19
CA THR A 93 15.14 0.52 -2.70
C THR A 93 16.54 0.81 -3.24
N LEU A 94 16.66 1.44 -4.42
CA LEU A 94 17.94 1.77 -5.07
C LEU A 94 18.54 3.09 -4.56
N ILE A 95 17.72 3.98 -3.99
CA ILE A 95 18.22 5.26 -3.43
C ILE A 95 19.16 5.00 -2.24
N ASN A 96 18.93 3.92 -1.50
CA ASN A 96 19.80 3.51 -0.39
C ASN A 96 21.02 2.68 -0.82
N GLN A 97 21.26 2.48 -2.13
CA GLN A 97 22.36 1.65 -2.63
C GLN A 97 23.50 2.43 -3.29
N VAL A 98 23.39 3.76 -3.42
CA VAL A 98 24.49 4.57 -3.92
C VAL A 98 25.37 4.98 -2.73
N ARG A 99 26.57 4.39 -2.66
CA ARG A 99 27.63 4.72 -1.70
C ARG A 99 28.64 5.65 -2.33
#